data_AF-A0A2Z6P667-F1
#
_entry.id   AF-A0A2Z6P667-F1
#
_cell.length_a   1.000
_cell.length_b   1.000
_cell.length_c   1.000
_cell.angle_alpha   90.00
_cell.angle_beta   90.00
_cell.angle_gamma   90.00
#
_symmetry.space_group_name_H-M   'P 1'
#
loop_
_entity.id
_entity.type
_entity.pdbx_description
1 polymer ?
#
loop_
_entity_poly.entity_id
_entity_poly.type
_entity_poly.pdbx_seq_one_letter_code
_entity_poly.pdbx_strand_id
1 'polypeptide(L)'
;MGTDPVGWITAAESFFEKNAVPSCDKLQWAFMSMEDKEAMLWFISWNQEHVDADWKSFSRAMIRRFGAQMKKSLEGLILENLKAEKELSKTM
;
A
#
# COMPACT_ATOMS: atom_id res chain seq x y z
N MET A 1 -9.43 -1.19 1.52
CA MET A 1 -8.50 -1.57 2.59
C MET A 1 -7.36 -2.38 1.97
N GLY A 2 -6.10 -2.06 2.29
CA GLY A 2 -4.91 -2.84 1.91
C GLY A 2 -4.35 -2.71 0.47
N THR A 3 -5.08 -2.13 -0.49
CA THR A 3 -4.72 -2.27 -1.93
C THR A 3 -4.08 -1.04 -2.58
N ASP A 4 -4.09 0.12 -1.93
CA ASP A 4 -3.50 1.35 -2.47
C ASP A 4 -2.49 1.98 -1.49
N PRO A 5 -1.22 1.53 -1.52
CA PRO A 5 -0.19 2.13 -0.69
C PRO A 5 0.10 3.59 -1.09
N VAL A 6 -0.11 3.97 -2.36
CA VAL A 6 0.19 5.34 -2.81
C VAL A 6 -0.84 6.32 -2.26
N GLY A 7 -2.13 5.99 -2.36
CA GLY A 7 -3.20 6.78 -1.77
C GLY A 7 -3.09 6.89 -0.25
N TRP A 8 -2.73 5.79 0.42
CA TRP A 8 -2.52 5.79 1.88
C TRP A 8 -1.32 6.66 2.30
N ILE A 9 -0.18 6.56 1.60
CA ILE A 9 0.99 7.42 1.84
C ILE A 9 0.62 8.90 1.64
N THR A 10 -0.11 9.23 0.56
CA THR A 10 -0.52 10.60 0.26
C THR A 10 -1.43 11.17 1.37
N ALA A 11 -2.35 10.36 1.89
CA ALA A 11 -3.21 10.75 3.00
C ALA A 11 -2.41 10.98 4.29
N ALA A 12 -1.44 10.11 4.59
CA ALA A 12 -0.56 10.25 5.75
C ALA A 12 0.32 11.51 5.65
N GLU A 13 0.88 11.80 4.47
CA GLU A 13 1.67 13.03 4.24
C GLU A 13 0.83 14.28 4.46
N SER A 14 -0.37 14.32 3.90
CA SER A 14 -1.33 15.41 4.12
C SER A 14 -1.67 15.59 5.60
N PHE A 15 -1.80 14.50 6.35
CA PHE A 15 -2.02 14.55 7.80
C PHE A 15 -0.79 15.09 8.54
N PHE A 16 0.41 14.61 8.22
CA PHE A 16 1.65 15.04 8.86
C PHE A 16 1.91 16.53 8.65
N GLU A 17 1.67 17.04 7.44
CA GLU A 17 1.83 18.45 7.12
C GLU A 17 0.85 19.32 7.91
N LYS A 18 -0.44 18.97 7.90
CA LYS A 18 -1.48 19.73 8.61
C LYS A 18 -1.28 19.78 10.12
N ASN A 19 -0.72 18.72 10.69
CA ASN A 19 -0.53 18.59 12.14
C ASN A 19 0.91 18.88 12.58
N ALA A 20 1.79 19.33 11.68
CA ALA A 20 3.20 19.59 11.95
C ALA A 20 3.92 18.42 12.65
N VAL A 21 3.63 17.18 12.24
CA VAL A 21 4.20 15.98 12.86
C VAL A 21 5.71 15.93 12.63
N PRO A 22 6.53 15.85 13.69
CA PRO A 22 7.98 15.77 13.57
C PRO A 22 8.41 14.55 12.74
N SER A 23 9.50 14.70 11.98
CA SER A 23 9.95 13.62 11.08
C SER A 23 10.28 12.31 11.81
N CYS A 24 10.76 12.40 13.06
CA CYS A 24 11.05 11.23 13.90
C CYS A 24 9.78 10.47 14.32
N ASP A 25 8.62 11.12 14.35
CA ASP A 25 7.38 10.53 14.86
C ASP A 25 6.51 9.95 13.73
N LYS A 26 6.78 10.31 12.48
CA LYS A 26 5.95 9.93 11.32
C LYS A 26 5.74 8.42 11.20
N LEU A 27 6.78 7.61 11.44
CA LEU A 27 6.66 6.14 11.37
C LEU A 27 5.74 5.58 12.46
N GLN A 28 5.84 6.13 13.68
CA GLN A 28 4.98 5.71 14.79
C GLN A 28 3.51 6.04 14.50
N TRP A 29 3.23 7.25 14.01
CA TRP A 29 1.88 7.65 13.60
C TRP A 29 1.36 6.79 12.45
N ALA A 30 2.20 6.52 11.45
CA ALA A 30 1.88 5.66 10.33
C ALA A 30 1.48 4.26 10.80
N PHE A 31 2.27 3.64 11.68
CA PHE A 31 1.97 2.33 12.26
C PHE A 31 0.65 2.32 13.05
N MET A 32 0.39 3.35 13.87
CA MET A 32 -0.87 3.46 14.63
C MET A 32 -2.11 3.56 13.75
N SER A 33 -1.97 4.05 12.52
CA SER A 33 -3.05 4.17 11.55
C SER A 33 -3.26 2.93 10.67
N MET A 34 -2.43 1.89 10.83
CA MET A 34 -2.59 0.63 10.10
C MET A 34 -3.70 -0.24 10.70
N GLU A 35 -4.66 -0.64 9.85
CA GLU A 35 -5.76 -1.53 10.23
C GLU A 35 -5.57 -2.96 9.71
N ASP A 36 -4.78 -3.13 8.64
CA ASP A 36 -4.57 -4.42 8.01
C ASP A 36 -3.50 -5.24 8.74
N LYS A 37 -3.87 -6.46 9.18
CA LYS A 37 -2.99 -7.33 9.95
C LYS A 37 -1.73 -7.76 9.18
N GLU A 38 -1.83 -7.99 7.87
CA GLU A 38 -0.66 -8.35 7.07
C GLU A 38 0.31 -7.17 6.98
N ALA A 39 -0.19 -5.97 6.73
CA ALA A 39 0.61 -4.75 6.71
C ALA A 39 1.28 -4.46 8.07
N MET A 40 0.57 -4.65 9.18
CA MET A 40 1.13 -4.48 10.53
C MET A 40 2.26 -5.47 10.83
N LEU A 41 2.05 -6.77 10.54
CA LEU A 41 3.08 -7.79 10.76
C LEU A 41 4.30 -7.55 9.87
N TRP A 42 4.07 -7.16 8.62
CA TRP A 42 5.15 -6.76 7.72
C TRP A 42 5.92 -5.54 8.24
N PHE A 43 5.23 -4.50 8.72
CA PHE A 43 5.86 -3.32 9.31
C PHE A 43 6.78 -3.70 10.46
N ILE A 44 6.31 -4.53 11.39
CA ILE A 44 7.09 -4.96 12.56
C ILE A 44 8.39 -5.66 12.12
N SER A 45 8.29 -6.61 11.19
CA SER A 45 9.46 -7.32 10.64
C SER A 45 10.40 -6.35 9.90
N TRP A 46 9.86 -5.51 9.04
CA TRP A 46 10.63 -4.55 8.24
C TRP A 46 11.37 -3.55 9.13
N ASN A 47 10.71 -3.01 10.17
CA ASN A 47 11.30 -2.01 11.05
C ASN A 47 12.43 -2.59 11.91
N GLN A 48 12.39 -3.88 12.26
CA GLN A 48 13.49 -4.56 12.97
C GLN A 48 14.76 -4.67 12.11
N GLU A 49 14.62 -4.78 10.79
CA GLU A 49 15.73 -4.88 9.84
C GLU A 49 16.31 -3.50 9.44
N HIS A 50 15.61 -2.42 9.78
CA HIS A 50 15.94 -1.05 9.36
C HIS A 50 15.94 -0.07 10.55
N VAL A 51 16.98 -0.18 11.40
CA VAL A 51 17.12 0.61 12.64
C VAL A 51 17.09 2.13 12.41
N ASP A 52 17.65 2.60 11.29
CA ASP A 52 17.66 4.02 10.89
C ASP A 52 16.53 4.35 9.89
N ALA A 53 15.44 3.58 9.92
CA ALA A 53 14.29 3.83 9.05
C ALA A 53 13.70 5.23 9.28
N ASP A 54 13.36 5.89 8.17
CA ASP A 54 12.60 7.12 8.17
C ASP A 54 11.33 6.95 7.32
N TRP A 55 10.47 7.95 7.34
CA TRP A 55 9.25 7.95 6.52
C TRP A 55 9.54 7.68 5.02
N LYS A 56 10.68 8.15 4.52
CA LYS A 56 11.06 8.04 3.11
C LYS A 56 11.51 6.63 2.72
N SER A 57 12.28 5.95 3.56
CA SER A 57 12.67 4.56 3.33
C SER A 57 11.47 3.64 3.45
N PHE A 58 10.61 3.90 4.43
CA PHE A 58 9.37 3.18 4.64
C PHE A 58 8.36 3.31 3.49
N SER A 59 8.04 4.52 3.05
CA SER A 59 7.12 4.75 1.92
C SER A 59 7.56 4.01 0.64
N ARG A 60 8.86 4.02 0.34
CA ARG A 60 9.41 3.23 -0.77
C ARG A 60 9.26 1.73 -0.56
N ALA A 61 9.51 1.23 0.65
CA ALA A 61 9.36 -0.18 0.97
C ALA A 61 7.89 -0.62 0.86
N MET A 62 6.95 0.21 1.32
CA MET A 62 5.52 -0.04 1.24
C MET A 62 5.02 -0.10 -0.21
N ILE A 63 5.45 0.84 -1.06
CA ILE A 63 5.11 0.81 -2.49
C ILE A 63 5.69 -0.45 -3.15
N ARG A 64 6.92 -0.85 -2.82
CA ARG A 64 7.52 -2.08 -3.38
C ARG A 64 6.75 -3.34 -2.98
N ARG A 65 6.37 -3.44 -1.70
CA ARG A 65 5.67 -4.61 -1.15
C ARG A 65 4.24 -4.72 -1.67
N PHE A 66 3.47 -3.64 -1.61
CA PHE A 66 2.02 -3.67 -1.85
C PHE A 66 1.61 -3.05 -3.19
N GLY A 67 2.43 -2.17 -3.78
CA GLY A 67 2.12 -1.52 -5.06
C GLY A 67 2.14 -2.49 -6.25
N ALA A 68 3.02 -3.49 -6.23
CA ALA A 68 3.06 -4.53 -7.25
C ALA A 68 1.83 -5.46 -7.21
N GLN A 69 1.20 -5.62 -6.05
CA GLN A 69 -0.02 -6.42 -5.90
C GLN A 69 -1.21 -5.74 -6.58
N MET A 70 -1.29 -4.40 -6.53
CA MET A 70 -2.31 -3.63 -7.23
C MET A 70 -2.25 -3.83 -8.74
N LYS A 71 -1.06 -3.75 -9.34
CA LYS A 71 -0.87 -3.94 -10.78
C LYS A 71 -1.32 -5.34 -11.24
N LYS A 72 -0.93 -6.38 -10.50
CA LYS A 72 -1.31 -7.76 -10.81
C LYS A 72 -2.83 -8.00 -10.66
N SER A 73 -3.44 -7.39 -9.65
CA SER A 73 -4.89 -7.48 -9.43
C SER A 73 -5.68 -6.84 -10.59
N LEU A 74 -5.26 -5.65 -11.04
CA LEU A 74 -5.87 -4.96 -12.17
C LEU A 74 -5.71 -5.75 -13.47
N GLU A 75 -4.52 -6.28 -13.75
CA GLU A 75 -4.27 -7.13 -14.92
C GLU A 75 -5.12 -8.40 -14.90
N GLY A 76 -5.32 -9.01 -13.73
CA GLY A 76 -6.21 -10.15 -13.54
C GLY A 76 -7.66 -9.84 -13.88
N LEU A 77 -8.20 -8.75 -13.34
CA LEU A 77 -9.57 -8.30 -13.60
C LEU A 77 -9.83 -7.98 -15.07
N ILE A 78 -8.87 -7.32 -15.74
CA ILE A 78 -8.97 -7.03 -17.18
C ILE A 78 -9.02 -8.34 -17.97
N LEU A 79 -8.18 -9.31 -17.64
CA LEU A 79 -8.14 -10.60 -18.33
C LEU A 79 -9.42 -11.42 -18.13
N GLU A 80 -10.00 -11.39 -16.93
CA GLU A 80 -11.29 -12.05 -16.64
C GLU A 80 -12.43 -11.42 -17.43
N ASN A 81 -12.52 -10.09 -17.47
CA ASN A 81 -13.54 -9.38 -18.25
C ASN A 81 -13.42 -9.69 -19.75
N LEU A 82 -12.20 -9.66 -20.30
CA LEU A 82 -11.97 -10.01 -21.71
C LEU A 82 -12.36 -11.46 -22.04
N LYS A 83 -12.15 -12.41 -21.11
CA LYS A 83 -12.60 -13.79 -21.27
C LYS A 83 -14.13 -13.88 -21.25
N ALA A 84 -14.79 -13.19 -20.31
CA ALA A 84 -16.24 -13.19 -20.21
C ALA A 84 -16.91 -12.63 -21.47
N GLU A 85 -16.40 -11.51 -22.01
CA GLU A 85 -16.89 -10.92 -23.27
C GLU A 85 -16.72 -11.85 -24.47
N LYS A 86 -15.58 -12.57 -24.52
CA LYS A 86 -15.31 -13.53 -25.59
C LYS A 86 -16.21 -14.76 -25.53
N GLU A 87 -16.59 -15.22 -24.35
CA GLU A 87 -17.54 -16.34 -24.21
C GLU A 87 -18.98 -15.91 -24.54
N LEU A 88 -19.40 -14.71 -24.11
CA LEU A 88 -20.71 -14.14 -24.48
C LEU A 88 -20.87 -13.99 -26.00
N SER A 89 -19.80 -13.56 -26.68
CA SER A 89 -19.78 -13.40 -28.14
C SER A 89 -19.83 -14.72 -28.91
N LYS A 90 -19.57 -15.86 -28.28
CA LYS A 90 -19.68 -17.20 -28.91
C LYS A 90 -21.09 -17.80 -28.77
N THR A 91 -21.90 -17.28 -27.86
CA THR A 91 -23.26 -17.77 -27.57
C THR A 91 -24.36 -16.99 -28.28
N MET A 92 -24.00 -15.96 -29.06
CA MET A 92 -24.87 -15.20 -29.97
C MET A 92 -24.61 -15.62 -31.41
#